data_AF-A0A1F3Z8W1-F1
#
_entry.id   AF-A0A1F3Z8W1-F1
#
_cell.length_a   1.000
_cell.length_b   1.000
_cell.length_c   1.000
_cell.angle_alpha   90.00
_cell.angle_beta   90.00
_cell.angle_gamma   90.00
#
_symmetry.space_group_name_H-M   'P 1'
#
loop_
_entity.id
_entity.type
_entity.pdbx_description
1 polymer ?
#
loop_
_entity_poly.entity_id
_entity_poly.type
_entity_poly.pdbx_seq_one_letter_code
_entity_poly.pdbx_strand_id
1 'polypeptide(L)'
;MNPVLIKSITPIIAALLALFAHAVQAERADRDKPVNLESDTVEVNDLNKVSVYQGNVRLTQGTLLITADKLVVTQDDDGFSKSTAYGSPTYFKQKRDGVDELTEG
;
A
#
# COMPACT_ATOMS: atom_id res chain seq x y z
N MET A 1 51.65 -24.44 -0.43
CA MET A 1 50.28 -24.23 0.07
C MET A 1 49.40 -25.31 -0.54
N ASN A 2 48.80 -26.20 0.27
CA ASN A 2 48.28 -27.50 -0.20
C ASN A 2 46.85 -27.36 -0.78
N PRO A 3 46.59 -27.77 -2.04
CA PRO A 3 45.30 -27.53 -2.72
C PRO A 3 44.13 -28.32 -2.12
N VAL A 4 44.40 -29.36 -1.35
CA VAL A 4 43.39 -30.18 -0.64
C VAL A 4 42.77 -29.42 0.54
N LEU A 5 43.53 -28.53 1.18
CA LEU A 5 43.05 -27.74 2.31
C LEU A 5 42.00 -26.72 1.86
N ILE A 6 42.16 -26.13 0.67
CA ILE A 6 41.28 -25.09 0.10
C ILE A 6 39.91 -25.65 -0.30
N LYS A 7 39.84 -26.89 -0.84
CA LYS A 7 38.58 -27.54 -1.26
C LYS A 7 37.66 -27.91 -0.09
N SER A 8 38.20 -28.07 1.12
CA SER A 8 37.43 -28.53 2.30
C SER A 8 36.75 -27.38 3.06
N ILE A 9 37.20 -26.14 2.86
CA ILE A 9 36.69 -24.93 3.54
C ILE A 9 35.54 -24.27 2.75
N THR A 10 35.46 -24.55 1.45
CA THR A 10 34.43 -24.03 0.54
C THR A 10 32.98 -24.32 0.98
N PRO A 11 32.60 -25.53 1.44
CA PRO A 11 31.22 -25.79 1.84
C PRO A 11 30.85 -25.06 3.15
N ILE A 12 31.81 -24.80 4.04
CA ILE A 12 31.59 -24.10 5.31
C ILE A 12 31.27 -22.63 5.06
N ILE A 13 31.99 -21.99 4.13
CA ILE A 13 31.75 -20.59 3.74
C ILE A 13 30.36 -20.44 3.08
N ALA A 14 29.96 -21.39 2.23
CA ALA A 14 28.65 -21.39 1.60
C ALA A 14 27.51 -21.56 2.62
N ALA A 15 27.67 -22.44 3.62
CA ALA A 15 26.68 -22.60 4.69
C ALA A 15 26.58 -21.36 5.60
N LEU A 16 27.70 -20.66 5.84
CA LEU A 16 27.70 -19.41 6.60
C LEU A 16 26.96 -18.28 5.87
N LEU A 17 27.10 -18.19 4.54
CA LEU A 17 26.41 -17.20 3.70
C LEU A 17 24.89 -17.43 3.64
N ALA A 18 24.43 -18.68 3.72
CA ALA A 18 23.00 -19.02 3.73
C ALA A 18 22.28 -18.56 5.01
N LEU A 19 23.00 -18.43 6.14
CA LEU A 19 22.43 -17.92 7.40
C LEU A 19 22.17 -16.40 7.38
N PHE A 20 22.79 -15.66 6.46
CA PHE A 20 22.58 -14.23 6.28
C PHE A 20 21.52 -13.87 5.24
N ALA A 21 20.91 -14.87 4.58
CA ALA A 21 19.75 -14.67 3.71
C ALA A 21 18.49 -14.45 4.56
N HIS A 22 18.47 -13.39 5.35
CA HIS A 22 17.24 -12.95 6.01
C HIS A 22 16.27 -12.45 4.93
N ALA A 23 15.03 -12.91 5.02
CA ALA A 23 13.96 -12.50 4.14
C ALA A 23 13.83 -10.97 4.16
N VAL A 24 14.25 -10.33 3.06
CA VAL A 24 13.83 -8.97 2.74
C VAL A 24 12.32 -9.03 2.58
N GLN A 25 11.61 -8.70 3.64
CA GLN A 25 10.17 -8.50 3.59
C GLN A 25 9.96 -7.24 2.77
N ALA A 26 9.31 -7.40 1.61
CA ALA A 26 8.89 -6.27 0.79
C ALA A 26 8.00 -5.37 1.66
N GLU A 27 8.40 -4.11 1.81
CA GLU A 27 7.70 -3.12 2.63
C GLU A 27 6.32 -2.84 2.00
N ARG A 28 5.24 -3.31 2.65
CA ARG A 28 3.83 -3.01 2.30
C ARG A 28 3.33 -1.84 3.15
N ALA A 29 4.00 -0.69 3.07
CA ALA A 29 3.91 0.33 4.11
C ALA A 29 2.49 0.86 4.38
N ASP A 30 1.68 1.05 3.32
CA ASP A 30 0.39 1.74 3.43
C ASP A 30 -0.83 0.81 3.35
N ARG A 31 -0.77 -0.28 2.59
CA ARG A 31 -1.93 -1.16 2.36
C ARG A 31 -2.47 -1.82 3.62
N ASP A 32 -1.59 -2.08 4.58
CA ASP A 32 -1.95 -2.72 5.85
C ASP A 32 -2.37 -1.69 6.93
N LYS A 33 -2.32 -0.39 6.59
CA LYS A 33 -2.72 0.68 7.51
C LYS A 33 -4.25 0.88 7.50
N PRO A 34 -4.84 1.36 8.61
CA PRO A 34 -6.25 1.70 8.66
C PRO A 34 -6.62 2.78 7.63
N VAL A 35 -7.80 2.66 7.04
CA VAL A 35 -8.41 3.69 6.20
C VAL A 35 -9.23 4.63 7.07
N ASN A 36 -8.99 5.93 6.94
CA ASN A 36 -9.83 6.98 7.50
C ASN A 36 -10.44 7.79 6.36
N LEU A 37 -11.75 8.08 6.45
CA LEU A 37 -12.48 8.81 5.41
C LEU A 37 -13.42 9.83 6.05
N GLU A 38 -13.16 11.10 5.76
CA GLU A 38 -13.90 12.25 6.27
C GLU A 38 -14.61 12.97 5.11
N SER A 39 -15.82 13.47 5.38
CA SER A 39 -16.61 14.29 4.45
C SER A 39 -17.71 15.06 5.19
N ASP A 40 -18.31 16.05 4.54
CA ASP A 40 -19.45 16.80 5.10
C ASP A 40 -20.71 15.92 5.16
N THR A 41 -20.92 15.09 4.14
CA THR A 41 -22.07 14.19 4.05
C THR A 41 -21.68 12.82 3.50
N VAL A 42 -22.47 11.80 3.85
CA VAL A 42 -22.35 10.44 3.33
C VAL A 42 -23.75 9.90 3.00
N GLU A 43 -23.89 9.31 1.83
CA GLU A 43 -25.06 8.53 1.41
C GLU A 43 -24.64 7.08 1.23
N VAL A 44 -25.32 6.16 1.92
CA VAL A 44 -24.99 4.73 1.91
C VAL A 44 -26.14 3.95 1.28
N ASN A 45 -25.83 3.16 0.26
CA ASN A 45 -26.73 2.22 -0.37
C ASN A 45 -26.24 0.79 -0.12
N ASP A 46 -26.74 0.18 0.96
CA ASP A 46 -26.34 -1.16 1.39
C ASP A 46 -26.74 -2.27 0.41
N LEU A 47 -27.82 -2.05 -0.35
CA LEU A 47 -28.32 -3.01 -1.35
C LEU A 47 -27.33 -3.12 -2.52
N ASN A 48 -26.83 -1.98 -2.99
CA ASN A 48 -25.89 -1.90 -4.11
C ASN A 48 -24.42 -1.92 -3.65
N LYS A 49 -24.16 -1.94 -2.33
CA LYS A 49 -22.81 -1.84 -1.75
C LYS A 49 -22.04 -0.59 -2.21
N VAL A 50 -22.76 0.53 -2.37
CA VAL A 50 -22.20 1.81 -2.80
C VAL A 50 -22.32 2.84 -1.68
N SER A 51 -21.23 3.54 -1.37
CA SER A 51 -21.21 4.70 -0.49
C SER A 51 -20.72 5.93 -1.24
N VAL A 52 -21.41 7.05 -1.07
CA VAL A 52 -21.11 8.32 -1.74
C VAL A 52 -20.81 9.39 -0.69
N TYR A 53 -19.57 9.85 -0.67
CA TYR A 53 -19.07 10.90 0.22
C TYR A 53 -19.01 12.21 -0.54
N GLN A 54 -19.52 13.30 0.04
CA GLN A 54 -19.61 14.60 -0.63
C GLN A 54 -19.25 15.73 0.34
N GLY A 55 -18.53 16.72 -0.21
CA GLY A 55 -18.06 17.91 0.51
C GLY A 55 -16.78 17.63 1.29
N ASN A 56 -15.73 18.40 1.00
CA ASN A 56 -14.43 18.36 1.69
C ASN A 56 -13.90 16.94 1.94
N VAL A 57 -13.99 16.05 0.93
CA VAL A 57 -13.69 14.63 1.12
C VAL A 57 -12.19 14.43 1.32
N ARG A 58 -11.82 13.69 2.36
CA ARG A 58 -10.42 13.36 2.68
C ARG A 58 -10.28 11.89 3.09
N LEU A 59 -9.61 11.11 2.25
CA LEU A 59 -9.25 9.71 2.51
C LEU A 59 -7.77 9.64 2.89
N THR A 60 -7.44 8.96 4.00
CA THR A 60 -6.06 8.68 4.36
C THR A 60 -5.83 7.22 4.71
N GLN A 61 -4.73 6.64 4.24
CA GLN A 61 -4.29 5.28 4.58
C GLN A 61 -2.76 5.20 4.63
N GLY A 62 -2.17 5.20 5.82
CA GLY A 62 -0.72 5.34 5.93
C GLY A 62 -0.27 6.69 5.37
N THR A 63 0.57 6.69 4.32
CA THR A 63 0.98 7.89 3.59
C THR A 63 0.08 8.23 2.41
N LEU A 64 -0.88 7.37 2.06
CA LEU A 64 -1.90 7.65 1.05
C LEU A 64 -2.80 8.82 1.52
N LEU A 65 -2.95 9.85 0.69
CA LEU A 65 -3.91 10.93 0.88
C LEU A 65 -4.68 11.17 -0.43
N ILE A 66 -6.01 11.16 -0.36
CA ILE A 66 -6.90 11.54 -1.46
C ILE A 66 -7.80 12.67 -0.99
N THR A 67 -7.84 13.78 -1.73
CA THR A 67 -8.81 14.86 -1.50
C THR A 67 -9.67 15.10 -2.73
N ALA A 68 -10.98 15.29 -2.53
CA ALA A 68 -11.94 15.45 -3.61
C ALA A 68 -13.21 16.19 -3.16
N ASP A 69 -14.02 16.66 -4.10
CA ASP A 69 -15.36 17.19 -3.81
C ASP A 69 -16.36 16.04 -3.55
N LYS A 70 -16.15 14.91 -4.23
CA LYS A 70 -16.97 13.71 -4.13
C LYS A 70 -16.13 12.44 -4.27
N LEU A 71 -16.43 11.43 -3.46
CA LEU A 71 -15.84 10.09 -3.57
C LEU A 71 -16.95 9.04 -3.61
N VAL A 72 -16.93 8.18 -4.62
CA VAL A 72 -17.84 7.04 -4.75
C VAL A 72 -17.05 5.78 -4.46
N VAL A 73 -17.44 5.07 -3.40
CA VAL A 73 -16.83 3.79 -2.97
C VAL A 73 -17.81 2.68 -3.26
N THR A 74 -17.40 1.68 -4.03
CA THR A 74 -18.16 0.45 -4.30
C THR A 74 -17.42 -0.73 -3.71
N GLN A 75 -18.08 -1.53 -2.89
CA GLN A 75 -17.53 -2.76 -2.35
C GLN A 75 -18.00 -3.95 -3.18
N ASP A 76 -17.08 -4.81 -3.60
CA ASP A 76 -17.42 -6.09 -4.21
C ASP A 76 -17.67 -7.19 -3.16
N ASP A 77 -18.13 -8.35 -3.62
CA ASP A 77 -18.47 -9.49 -2.76
C ASP A 77 -17.24 -10.06 -2.01
N ASP A 78 -16.04 -9.84 -2.53
CA ASP A 78 -14.77 -10.22 -1.91
C ASP A 78 -14.30 -9.19 -0.86
N GLY A 79 -15.04 -8.08 -0.71
CA GLY A 79 -14.76 -7.01 0.23
C GLY A 79 -13.74 -5.99 -0.28
N PHE A 80 -13.30 -6.06 -1.54
CA PHE A 80 -12.46 -5.04 -2.15
C PHE A 80 -13.28 -3.80 -2.48
N SER A 81 -12.72 -2.64 -2.18
CA SER A 81 -13.35 -1.35 -2.43
C SER A 81 -12.72 -0.69 -3.66
N LYS A 82 -13.53 -0.45 -4.70
CA LYS A 82 -13.18 0.44 -5.81
C LYS A 82 -13.67 1.85 -5.49
N SER A 83 -12.76 2.82 -5.56
CA SER A 83 -13.06 4.23 -5.25
C SER A 83 -12.86 5.11 -6.48
N THR A 84 -13.81 5.99 -6.78
CA THR A 84 -13.70 7.00 -7.84
C THR A 84 -13.87 8.40 -7.23
N ALA A 85 -12.83 9.22 -7.35
CA ALA A 85 -12.81 10.59 -6.85
C ALA A 85 -13.16 11.58 -7.96
N TYR A 86 -13.94 12.60 -7.62
CA TYR A 86 -14.35 13.68 -8.50
C TYR A 86 -14.08 15.01 -7.81
N GLY A 87 -13.47 15.95 -8.51
CA GLY A 87 -13.26 17.30 -8.01
C GLY A 87 -12.25 18.07 -8.84
N SER A 88 -12.18 19.37 -8.61
CA SER A 88 -11.26 20.27 -9.31
C SER A 88 -10.60 21.23 -8.31
N PRO A 89 -9.45 20.88 -7.71
CA PRO A 89 -8.58 19.74 -8.02
C PRO A 89 -8.94 18.46 -7.23
N THR A 90 -8.76 17.31 -7.87
CA THR A 90 -8.57 16.06 -7.13
C THR A 90 -7.09 15.94 -6.85
N TYR A 91 -6.69 15.60 -5.61
CA TYR A 91 -5.29 15.38 -5.26
C TYR A 91 -5.12 13.97 -4.73
N PHE A 92 -4.15 13.26 -5.27
CA PHE A 92 -3.73 11.94 -4.82
C PHE A 92 -2.24 11.98 -4.48
N LYS A 93 -1.88 11.45 -3.30
CA LYS A 93 -0.50 11.27 -2.87
C LYS A 93 -0.33 9.85 -2.36
N GLN A 94 0.59 9.08 -2.94
CA GLN A 94 0.93 7.74 -2.45
C GLN A 94 2.44 7.53 -2.44
N LYS A 95 2.98 6.93 -1.38
CA LYS A 95 4.34 6.42 -1.35
C LYS A 95 4.42 5.07 -2.07
N ARG A 96 5.40 4.91 -2.98
CA ARG A 96 5.62 3.63 -3.65
C ARG A 96 6.25 2.61 -2.71
N ASP A 97 5.74 1.38 -2.73
CA ASP A 97 6.37 0.26 -2.01
C ASP A 97 7.82 0.06 -2.49
N GLY A 98 8.77 0.13 -1.56
CA GLY A 98 10.20 -0.11 -1.82
C GLY A 98 11.04 1.08 -2.28
N VAL A 99 10.46 2.29 -2.44
CA VAL A 99 11.21 3.52 -2.78
C VAL A 99 10.63 4.70 -2.00
N ASP A 100 11.47 5.58 -1.46
CA ASP A 100 11.03 6.78 -0.73
C ASP A 100 10.59 7.90 -1.69
N GLU A 101 9.75 7.54 -2.67
CA GLU A 101 9.24 8.43 -3.71
C GLU A 101 7.73 8.58 -3.56
N LEU A 102 7.28 9.82 -3.49
CA LEU A 102 5.88 10.21 -3.39
C LEU A 102 5.36 10.49 -4.80
N THR A 103 4.33 9.76 -5.21
CA THR A 103 3.62 10.05 -6.47
C THR A 103 2.48 11.02 -6.17
N GLU A 104 2.43 12.15 -6.88
CA GLU A 104 1.39 13.17 -6.75
C GLU A 104 0.65 13.34 -8.09
N GLY A 105 -0.67 13.57 -8.05
CA GLY A 105 -1.52 13.75 -9.24
C GLY A 105 -2.93 14.22 -8.93
#